data_AF-A0A2V9RT10-F1
#
_entry.id   AF-A0A2V9RT10-F1
#
_cell.length_a   1.000
_cell.length_b   1.000
_cell.length_c   1.000
_cell.angle_alpha   90.00
_cell.angle_beta   90.00
_cell.angle_gamma   90.00
#
_symmetry.space_group_name_H-M   'P 1'
#
loop_
_entity.id
_entity.type
_entity.pdbx_description
1 polymer ?
#
loop_
_entity_poly.entity_id
_entity_poly.type
_entity_poly.pdbx_seq_one_letter_code
_entity_poly.pdbx_strand_id
1 'polypeptide(L)'
;MQWHAQDEVRSRSFRPCFLDITAAALGANASYSSQLLRGSDYWRTVLDGASGIDIYGHNGVSVGDIDGDGFDEIYVCQPAGLPNRLFRNRGDGTFDDITDVSGTGVLENTACALIADINNDGQQDLIVVRTNGPLLFLNHGG
;
A
#
# COMPACT_ATOMS: atom_id res chain seq x y z
N MET A 1 8.12 46.02 9.06
CA MET A 1 7.15 44.91 8.92
C MET A 1 7.32 44.03 10.16
N GLN A 2 6.31 43.96 11.03
CA GLN A 2 6.44 43.38 12.37
C GLN A 2 5.52 42.16 12.44
N TRP A 3 6.10 40.98 12.64
CA TRP A 3 5.36 39.72 12.73
C TRP A 3 4.86 39.52 14.16
N HIS A 4 3.58 39.18 14.29
CA HIS A 4 2.97 38.70 15.54
C HIS A 4 2.61 37.23 15.37
N ALA A 5 3.12 36.37 16.25
CA ALA A 5 2.67 34.98 16.33
C ALA A 5 1.26 34.95 16.94
N GLN A 6 0.34 34.23 16.30
CA GLN A 6 -0.99 33.96 16.87
C GLN A 6 -0.93 32.76 17.82
N ASP A 7 -1.92 32.67 18.71
CA ASP A 7 -2.02 31.63 19.74
C ASP A 7 -2.14 30.22 19.13
N GLU A 8 -1.25 29.32 19.55
CA GLU A 8 -1.24 27.91 19.19
C GLU A 8 -2.30 27.15 20.01
N VAL A 9 -3.33 26.61 19.37
CA VAL A 9 -4.29 25.71 20.03
C VAL A 9 -3.63 24.34 20.22
N ARG A 10 -3.19 24.05 21.45
CA ARG A 10 -2.69 22.72 21.83
C ARG A 10 -3.81 21.86 22.40
N SER A 11 -4.16 20.79 21.70
CA SER A 11 -4.99 19.70 22.24
C SER A 11 -4.08 18.58 22.76
N ARG A 12 -4.37 18.04 23.95
CA ARG A 12 -3.70 16.86 24.52
C ARG A 12 -4.75 15.77 24.75
N SER A 13 -4.51 14.57 24.20
CA SER A 13 -5.26 13.37 24.55
C SER A 13 -4.55 12.61 25.68
N PHE A 14 -5.31 12.09 26.65
CA PHE A 14 -4.80 11.24 27.73
C PHE A 14 -4.81 9.74 27.37
N ARG A 15 -5.26 9.40 26.15
CA ARG A 15 -5.21 8.05 25.56
C ARG A 15 -4.44 8.09 24.24
N PRO A 16 -3.86 6.97 23.76
CA PRO A 16 -3.24 6.92 22.44
C PRO A 16 -4.20 7.48 21.38
N CYS A 17 -3.72 8.41 20.55
CA CYS A 17 -4.51 8.95 19.44
C CYS A 17 -4.71 7.94 18.31
N PHE A 18 -3.89 6.88 18.30
CA PHE A 18 -3.92 5.80 17.31
C PHE A 18 -4.10 4.46 18.02
N LEU A 19 -4.93 3.61 17.42
CA LEU A 19 -5.09 2.22 17.78
C LEU A 19 -4.60 1.37 16.61
N ASP A 20 -3.78 0.36 16.89
CA ASP A 20 -3.44 -0.63 15.89
C ASP A 20 -4.63 -1.57 15.66
N ILE A 21 -5.19 -1.50 14.46
CA ILE A 21 -6.30 -2.35 14.00
C ILE A 21 -5.85 -3.31 12.89
N THR A 22 -4.55 -3.41 12.60
CA THR A 22 -4.03 -4.09 11.40
C THR A 22 -4.47 -5.55 11.34
N ALA A 23 -4.40 -6.26 12.47
CA ALA A 23 -4.83 -7.65 12.54
C ALA A 23 -6.35 -7.81 12.34
N ALA A 24 -7.17 -6.85 12.78
CA ALA A 24 -8.62 -6.88 12.56
C ALA A 24 -8.96 -6.56 11.09
N ALA A 25 -8.25 -5.61 10.49
CA ALA A 25 -8.51 -5.15 9.12
C ALA A 25 -7.99 -6.11 8.04
N LEU A 26 -6.76 -6.62 8.21
CA LEU A 26 -6.05 -7.41 7.19
C LEU A 26 -5.87 -8.89 7.57
N GLY A 27 -6.15 -9.28 8.82
CA GLY A 27 -5.82 -10.60 9.36
C GLY A 27 -6.48 -11.78 8.65
N ALA A 28 -7.59 -11.56 7.95
CA ALA A 28 -8.25 -12.59 7.15
C ALA A 28 -7.48 -12.93 5.84
N ASN A 29 -6.55 -12.07 5.41
CA ASN A 29 -5.80 -12.25 4.18
C ASN A 29 -4.55 -13.10 4.41
N ALA A 30 -4.42 -14.20 3.67
CA ALA A 30 -3.24 -15.06 3.74
C ALA A 30 -1.96 -14.30 3.36
N SER A 31 -2.03 -13.38 2.40
CA SER A 31 -0.91 -12.52 2.01
C SER A 31 -0.41 -11.62 3.14
N TYR A 32 -1.31 -11.12 4.01
CA TYR A 32 -0.91 -10.34 5.17
C TYR A 32 -0.07 -11.18 6.13
N SER A 33 -0.58 -12.34 6.57
CA SER A 33 0.12 -13.17 7.56
C SER A 33 1.40 -13.82 7.02
N SER A 34 1.43 -14.17 5.73
CA SER A 34 2.58 -14.82 5.09
C SER A 34 3.64 -13.84 4.60
N GLN A 35 3.25 -12.62 4.22
CA GLN A 35 4.16 -11.66 3.60
C GLN A 35 4.39 -10.40 4.44
N LEU A 36 3.32 -9.65 4.71
CA LEU A 36 3.41 -8.30 5.27
C LEU A 36 3.65 -8.26 6.78
N LEU A 37 3.22 -9.29 7.51
CA LEU A 37 3.45 -9.42 8.96
C LEU A 37 4.89 -9.82 9.31
N ARG A 38 5.67 -10.26 8.33
CA ARG A 38 7.01 -10.82 8.55
C ARG A 38 8.08 -9.73 8.52
N GLY A 39 8.83 -9.62 9.61
CA GLY A 39 9.97 -8.71 9.71
C GLY A 39 11.19 -9.18 8.92
N SER A 40 12.17 -8.29 8.75
CA SER A 40 13.38 -8.57 7.97
C SER A 40 14.19 -9.77 8.48
N ASP A 41 14.20 -10.03 9.80
CA ASP A 41 14.91 -11.16 10.39
C ASP A 41 14.33 -12.51 9.96
N TYR A 42 13.01 -12.60 9.84
CA TYR A 42 12.36 -13.79 9.28
C TYR A 42 12.82 -14.00 7.84
N TRP A 43 12.77 -12.96 7.01
CA TRP A 43 13.12 -13.06 5.60
C TRP A 43 14.58 -13.41 5.35
N ARG A 44 15.50 -12.96 6.21
CA ARG A 44 16.91 -13.39 6.17
C ARG A 44 17.11 -14.89 6.38
N THR A 45 16.17 -15.58 7.03
CA THR A 45 16.24 -17.04 7.19
C THR A 45 15.69 -17.81 6.00
N VAL A 46 14.81 -17.18 5.22
CA VAL A 46 14.11 -17.80 4.08
C VAL A 46 14.83 -17.51 2.76
N LEU A 47 15.35 -16.29 2.61
CA LEU A 47 16.02 -15.83 1.40
C LEU A 47 17.52 -16.08 1.49
N ASP A 48 18.09 -16.58 0.40
CA ASP A 48 19.55 -16.69 0.28
C ASP A 48 20.15 -15.28 0.16
N GLY A 49 21.12 -14.96 1.03
CA GLY A 49 21.82 -13.67 0.99
C GLY A 49 22.57 -13.43 -0.33
N ALA A 50 22.86 -14.48 -1.10
CA ALA A 50 23.43 -14.37 -2.45
C ALA A 50 22.41 -13.93 -3.52
N SER A 51 21.10 -13.94 -3.22
CA SER A 51 20.03 -13.57 -4.17
C SER A 51 20.04 -12.09 -4.56
N GLY A 52 20.77 -11.25 -3.83
CA GLY A 52 20.77 -9.79 -4.02
C GLY A 52 19.41 -9.12 -3.76
N ILE A 53 18.46 -9.84 -3.17
CA ILE A 53 17.18 -9.30 -2.70
C ILE A 53 17.48 -8.51 -1.43
N ASP A 54 17.48 -7.19 -1.55
CA ASP A 54 17.66 -6.31 -0.40
C ASP A 54 16.36 -6.24 0.41
N ILE A 55 16.47 -6.47 1.73
CA ILE A 55 15.34 -6.45 2.68
C ILE A 55 15.26 -5.07 3.36
N TYR A 56 16.13 -4.12 2.99
CA TYR A 56 16.07 -2.73 3.45
C TYR A 56 15.13 -1.90 2.56
N GLY A 57 14.12 -1.25 3.18
CA GLY A 57 12.99 -0.54 2.55
C GLY A 57 13.37 0.49 1.46
N HIS A 58 12.46 0.89 0.57
CA HIS A 58 11.19 1.56 0.85
C HIS A 58 10.09 1.00 -0.04
N ASN A 59 8.97 0.63 0.56
CA ASN A 59 7.79 0.20 -0.18
C ASN A 59 6.70 1.26 0.02
N GLY A 60 6.38 1.99 -1.03
CA GLY A 60 5.29 2.97 -0.99
C GLY A 60 3.92 2.31 -0.87
N VAL A 61 3.00 3.06 -0.28
CA VAL A 61 1.58 2.75 -0.27
C VAL A 61 0.85 3.77 -1.15
N SER A 62 -0.23 3.35 -1.79
CA SER A 62 -1.19 4.24 -2.44
C SER A 62 -2.59 3.89 -2.01
N VAL A 63 -3.47 4.87 -2.03
CA VAL A 63 -4.88 4.74 -1.66
C VAL A 63 -5.75 5.43 -2.69
N GLY A 64 -6.90 4.84 -2.99
CA GLY A 64 -7.90 5.42 -3.88
C GLY A 64 -9.04 4.44 -4.15
N ASP A 65 -10.22 4.98 -4.36
CA ASP A 65 -11.44 4.27 -4.77
C ASP A 65 -11.33 3.82 -6.24
N ILE A 66 -10.92 2.56 -6.45
CA ILE A 66 -10.65 2.03 -7.80
C ILE A 66 -11.86 1.34 -8.43
N ASP A 67 -12.85 0.92 -7.62
CA ASP A 67 -14.09 0.29 -8.11
C ASP A 67 -15.31 1.24 -8.05
N GLY A 68 -15.13 2.45 -7.50
CA GLY A 68 -16.14 3.49 -7.45
C GLY A 68 -17.23 3.23 -6.39
N ASP A 69 -16.97 2.37 -5.41
CA ASP A 69 -17.93 2.03 -4.36
C ASP A 69 -17.92 3.02 -3.18
N GLY A 70 -17.02 4.00 -3.22
CA GLY A 70 -16.88 5.05 -2.22
C GLY A 70 -15.98 4.68 -1.04
N PHE A 71 -15.31 3.53 -1.09
CA PHE A 71 -14.31 3.12 -0.11
C PHE A 71 -12.92 3.02 -0.74
N ASP A 72 -11.93 3.71 -0.16
CA ASP A 72 -10.58 3.67 -0.72
C ASP A 72 -9.91 2.30 -0.53
N GLU A 73 -9.37 1.76 -1.62
CA GLU A 73 -8.47 0.62 -1.64
C GLU A 73 -7.08 0.96 -1.11
N ILE A 74 -6.31 -0.07 -0.75
CA ILE A 74 -4.90 0.07 -0.38
C ILE A 74 -4.02 -0.75 -1.33
N TYR A 75 -3.09 -0.08 -2.01
CA TYR A 75 -2.04 -0.71 -2.79
C TYR A 75 -0.68 -0.62 -2.08
N VAL A 76 0.01 -1.75 -1.91
CA VAL A 76 1.25 -1.89 -1.16
C VAL A 76 2.35 -2.41 -2.08
N CYS A 77 3.40 -1.61 -2.26
CA CYS A 77 4.63 -2.01 -2.94
C CYS A 77 5.36 -3.10 -2.13
N GLN A 78 6.11 -3.98 -2.79
CA GLN A 78 6.96 -4.97 -2.15
C GLN A 78 8.35 -5.05 -2.81
N PRO A 79 9.35 -5.61 -2.11
CA PRO A 79 10.67 -5.90 -2.67
C PRO A 79 10.58 -6.93 -3.79
N ALA A 80 11.64 -7.00 -4.62
CA ALA A 80 11.71 -7.98 -5.70
C ALA A 80 11.47 -9.42 -5.22
N GLY A 81 10.69 -10.19 -5.98
CA GLY A 81 10.34 -11.57 -5.68
C GLY A 81 9.06 -11.76 -4.87
N LEU A 82 8.51 -10.68 -4.28
CA LEU A 82 7.19 -10.68 -3.66
C LEU A 82 6.22 -9.84 -4.52
N PRO A 83 4.99 -10.31 -4.78
CA PRO A 83 4.05 -9.55 -5.60
C PRO A 83 3.49 -8.36 -4.82
N ASN A 84 3.42 -7.17 -5.40
CA ASN A 84 2.68 -6.07 -4.80
C ASN A 84 1.25 -6.47 -4.42
N ARG A 85 0.71 -5.83 -3.38
CA ARG A 85 -0.60 -6.18 -2.80
C ARG A 85 -1.65 -5.11 -3.04
N LEU A 86 -2.83 -5.50 -3.50
CA LEU A 86 -4.00 -4.64 -3.63
C LEU A 86 -5.11 -5.19 -2.74
N PHE A 87 -5.55 -4.38 -1.78
CA PHE A 87 -6.57 -4.74 -0.82
C PHE A 87 -7.83 -3.91 -1.05
N ARG A 88 -8.92 -4.58 -1.42
CA ARG A 88 -10.26 -4.03 -1.54
C ARG A 88 -10.85 -3.71 -0.19
N ASN A 89 -11.31 -2.49 0.03
CA ASN A 89 -12.00 -2.11 1.24
C ASN A 89 -13.45 -2.59 1.18
N ARG A 90 -13.91 -3.32 2.21
CA ARG A 90 -15.29 -3.85 2.24
C ARG A 90 -16.30 -2.87 2.82
N GLY A 91 -15.85 -1.71 3.27
CA GLY A 91 -16.68 -0.69 3.92
C GLY A 91 -17.05 -0.99 5.38
N ASP A 92 -16.70 -2.17 5.90
CA ASP A 92 -16.95 -2.60 7.27
C ASP A 92 -15.71 -2.60 8.17
N GLY A 93 -14.61 -2.01 7.68
CA GLY A 93 -13.31 -1.97 8.36
C GLY A 93 -12.43 -3.19 8.10
N THR A 94 -12.85 -4.11 7.23
CA THR A 94 -12.05 -5.24 6.76
C THR A 94 -11.72 -5.13 5.27
N PHE A 95 -10.72 -5.88 4.83
CA PHE A 95 -10.21 -5.83 3.47
C PHE A 95 -10.09 -7.22 2.84
N ASP A 96 -10.27 -7.30 1.52
CA ASP A 96 -10.03 -8.50 0.71
C ASP A 96 -8.80 -8.30 -0.20
N ASP A 97 -7.87 -9.26 -0.22
CA ASP A 97 -6.78 -9.28 -1.20
C ASP A 97 -7.33 -9.60 -2.59
N ILE A 98 -7.26 -8.62 -3.49
CA ILE A 98 -7.71 -8.73 -4.88
C ILE A 98 -6.54 -8.69 -5.87
N THR A 99 -5.30 -8.85 -5.43
CA THR A 99 -4.09 -8.76 -6.27
C THR A 99 -4.14 -9.63 -7.52
N ASP A 100 -4.59 -10.87 -7.37
CA ASP A 100 -4.57 -11.84 -8.47
C ASP A 100 -5.65 -11.51 -9.51
N VAL A 101 -6.81 -11.04 -9.06
CA VAL A 101 -7.93 -10.68 -9.96
C VAL A 101 -7.72 -9.33 -10.62
N SER A 102 -7.02 -8.38 -9.96
CA SER A 102 -6.67 -7.09 -10.55
C SER A 102 -5.48 -7.16 -11.52
N GLY A 103 -4.67 -8.22 -11.45
CA GLY A 103 -3.46 -8.35 -12.27
C GLY A 103 -2.34 -7.39 -11.88
N THR A 104 -2.39 -6.79 -10.69
CA THR A 104 -1.44 -5.76 -10.24
C THR A 104 -0.31 -6.33 -9.37
N GLY A 105 -0.13 -7.65 -9.33
CA GLY A 105 0.91 -8.34 -8.55
C GLY A 105 2.32 -8.21 -9.12
N VAL A 106 2.88 -7.01 -9.15
CA VAL A 106 4.23 -6.72 -9.68
C VAL A 106 5.29 -7.43 -8.82
N LEU A 107 6.16 -8.23 -9.45
CA LEU A 107 7.24 -8.98 -8.79
C LEU A 107 8.62 -8.29 -8.81
N GLU A 108 8.75 -7.22 -9.60
CA GLU A 108 9.97 -6.39 -9.60
C GLU A 108 10.04 -5.53 -8.33
N ASN A 109 11.25 -5.08 -7.97
CA ASN A 109 11.40 -4.14 -6.86
C ASN A 109 10.65 -2.83 -7.15
N THR A 110 9.76 -2.44 -6.24
CA THR A 110 8.89 -1.26 -6.40
C THR A 110 9.07 -0.27 -5.26
N ALA A 111 9.29 1.00 -5.58
CA ALA A 111 9.60 2.04 -4.59
C ALA A 111 8.36 2.80 -4.12
N CYS A 112 7.45 3.11 -5.04
CA CYS A 112 6.21 3.80 -4.76
C CYS A 112 5.15 3.54 -5.83
N ALA A 113 3.91 3.90 -5.49
CA ALA A 113 2.79 3.87 -6.40
C ALA A 113 1.92 5.13 -6.22
N LEU A 114 1.17 5.46 -7.27
CA LEU A 114 0.17 6.52 -7.28
C LEU A 114 -1.11 5.96 -7.92
N ILE A 115 -2.23 6.15 -7.24
CA ILE A 115 -3.57 5.95 -7.80
C ILE A 115 -4.11 7.33 -8.18
N ALA A 116 -4.52 7.48 -9.45
CA ALA A 116 -5.08 8.72 -9.99
C ALA A 116 -5.80 8.46 -11.32
N ASP A 117 -6.84 9.23 -11.65
CA ASP A 117 -7.46 9.22 -12.97
C ASP A 117 -6.56 9.94 -13.99
N ILE A 118 -5.81 9.19 -14.81
CA ILE A 118 -4.75 9.73 -15.68
C ILE A 118 -5.29 10.08 -17.05
N ASN A 119 -6.25 9.30 -17.54
CA ASN A 119 -6.86 9.49 -18.86
C ASN A 119 -8.15 10.34 -18.79
N ASN A 120 -8.58 10.75 -17.59
CA ASN A 120 -9.78 11.52 -17.31
C ASN A 120 -11.06 10.80 -17.77
N ASP A 121 -11.12 9.48 -17.59
CA ASP A 121 -12.29 8.66 -17.90
C ASP A 121 -13.22 8.43 -16.70
N GLY A 122 -12.85 8.97 -15.53
CA GLY A 122 -13.61 8.86 -14.29
C GLY A 122 -13.25 7.62 -13.46
N GLN A 123 -12.30 6.80 -13.90
CA GLN A 123 -11.79 5.64 -13.17
C GLN A 123 -10.37 5.92 -12.71
N GLN A 124 -10.04 5.55 -11.47
CA GLN A 124 -8.68 5.76 -10.96
C GLN A 124 -7.74 4.66 -11.50
N ASP A 125 -6.67 5.10 -12.16
CA ASP A 125 -5.60 4.27 -12.72
C ASP A 125 -4.47 4.09 -11.70
N LEU A 126 -3.54 3.15 -11.97
CA LEU A 126 -2.41 2.87 -11.10
C LEU A 126 -1.06 3.08 -11.82
N ILE A 127 -0.20 3.94 -11.27
CA ILE A 127 1.20 4.07 -11.65
C ILE A 127 2.07 3.43 -10.56
N VAL A 128 3.01 2.59 -10.96
CA VAL A 128 3.98 1.95 -10.07
C VAL A 128 5.39 2.29 -10.54
N VAL A 129 6.24 2.81 -9.65
CA VAL A 129 7.64 3.09 -9.94
C VAL A 129 8.49 1.88 -9.56
N ARG A 130 9.17 1.32 -10.55
CA ARG A 130 10.06 0.17 -10.43
C ARG A 130 11.49 0.58 -10.75
N THR A 131 12.47 -0.26 -10.45
CA THR A 131 13.89 0.02 -10.75
C THR A 131 14.14 0.41 -12.20
N ASN A 132 13.40 -0.19 -13.14
CA ASN A 132 13.59 0.03 -14.57
C ASN A 132 12.67 1.10 -15.17
N GLY A 133 11.95 1.86 -14.34
CA GLY A 133 11.04 2.92 -14.74
C GLY A 133 9.59 2.70 -14.30
N PRO A 134 8.67 3.60 -14.70
CA PRO A 134 7.26 3.52 -14.35
C PRO A 134 6.56 2.39 -15.10
N LEU A 135 5.55 1.81 -14.45
CA LEU A 135 4.56 0.91 -15.04
C LEU A 135 3.18 1.53 -14.82
N LEU A 136 2.39 1.63 -15.89
CA LEU A 136 1.05 2.20 -15.87
C LEU A 136 0.03 1.09 -16.10
N PHE A 137 -0.98 1.03 -15.25
CA PHE A 137 -2.17 0.20 -15.40
C PHE A 137 -3.36 1.13 -15.61
N LEU A 138 -4.02 1.01 -16.77
CA LEU A 138 -5.30 1.66 -16.98
C LEU A 138 -6.40 0.81 -16.34
N ASN A 139 -7.30 1.47 -15.61
CA ASN A 139 -8.48 0.86 -15.07
C ASN A 139 -9.58 0.85 -16.15
N HIS A 140 -10.23 -0.30 -16.33
CA HIS A 140 -11.31 -0.48 -17.30
C HIS A 140 -12.65 -0.79 -16.65
N GLY A 141 -12.72 -0.66 -15.33
CA GLY A 141 -13.92 -0.88 -14.54
C GLY A 141 -14.01 -2.34 -14.12
N GLY A 142 -14.34 -2.54 -12.84
CA GLY A 142 -14.45 -3.84 -12.18
C GLY A 142 -15.23 -3.73 -10.89
#